data_AF-A0A4Z0Z1R5-F1
#
_entry.id   AF-A0A4Z0Z1R5-F1
#
_cell.length_a   1.000
_cell.length_b   1.000
_cell.length_c   1.000
_cell.angle_alpha   90.00
_cell.angle_beta   90.00
_cell.angle_gamma   90.00
#
_symmetry.space_group_name_H-M   'P 1'
#
loop_
_entity.id
_entity.type
_entity.pdbx_description
1 polymer ?
#
loop_
_entity_poly.entity_id
_entity_poly.type
_entity_poly.pdbx_seq_one_letter_code
_entity_poly.pdbx_strand_id
1 'polypeptide(L)'
;MANISLIREIRGGWLTIDFWLCTTLMFLVEFGCAVLGAPSPKLLEIVVCRDYYRQNGTTSAEEDCKIQEVQAQLGFVLTVLSTCSVLAATLMQIPMGLIADKKGRRVALVLNITSTILYWGWLPLVAIFGHLPTWALYIAPIFLFIGGGPWASGALVFAAINRRVTASQRTPAFSIMEAVSGIADLVGPALGTLTMEDHIWLPFLLATLSFTLMFVPTWLLEDETMHPSMDGNDIHSELEPSQPTDSEEQPLLLSLGDTNYGGDSERTFIHSTAAIYSITFSSFFLVSLARDSNNFLIPWISWRFKESMARWMS
;
A
#
# COMPACT_ATOMS: atom_id res chain seq x y z
N MET A 1 -14.02 32.10 -25.19
CA MET A 1 -15.09 31.19 -24.70
C MET A 1 -14.61 29.76 -24.45
N ALA A 2 -13.54 29.27 -25.10
CA ALA A 2 -13.00 27.91 -24.89
C ALA A 2 -12.36 27.63 -23.49
N ASN A 3 -11.86 28.65 -22.79
CA ASN A 3 -11.29 28.46 -21.44
C ASN A 3 -12.34 28.28 -20.33
N ILE A 4 -13.56 28.78 -20.54
CA ILE A 4 -14.61 28.69 -19.52
C ILE A 4 -15.31 27.33 -19.59
N SER A 5 -15.42 26.72 -20.77
CA SER A 5 -15.91 25.34 -20.92
C SER A 5 -14.97 24.32 -20.29
N LEU A 6 -13.65 24.48 -20.47
CA LEU A 6 -12.65 23.59 -19.86
C LEU A 6 -12.65 23.70 -18.32
N ILE A 7 -12.77 24.92 -17.78
CA ILE A 7 -12.89 25.13 -16.33
C ILE A 7 -14.25 24.64 -15.79
N ARG A 8 -15.32 24.66 -16.59
CA ARG A 8 -16.64 24.16 -16.19
C ARG A 8 -16.73 22.63 -16.26
N GLU A 9 -15.98 22.00 -17.16
CA GLU A 9 -15.76 20.55 -17.24
C GLU A 9 -14.88 20.03 -16.10
N ILE A 10 -13.89 20.83 -15.66
CA ILE A 10 -13.12 20.60 -14.43
C ILE A 10 -13.98 20.80 -13.16
N ARG A 11 -15.09 21.55 -13.23
CA ARG A 11 -15.89 21.98 -12.06
C ARG A 11 -17.26 21.29 -11.93
N GLY A 12 -17.62 20.33 -12.77
CA GLY A 12 -18.93 19.68 -12.67
C GLY A 12 -19.00 18.28 -13.26
N GLY A 13 -18.79 17.26 -12.43
CA GLY A 13 -19.35 15.91 -12.68
C GLY A 13 -18.36 14.75 -12.85
N TRP A 14 -17.04 14.97 -12.81
CA TRP A 14 -16.07 13.87 -13.01
C TRP A 14 -15.73 13.06 -11.73
N LEU A 15 -16.05 13.58 -10.54
CA LEU A 15 -15.95 12.82 -9.29
C LEU A 15 -17.23 11.98 -9.19
N THR A 16 -17.22 10.88 -9.92
CA THR A 16 -18.25 9.86 -9.80
C THR A 16 -18.29 9.34 -8.37
N ILE A 17 -19.42 8.73 -8.00
CA ILE A 17 -19.58 8.12 -6.67
C ILE A 17 -18.44 7.12 -6.40
N ASP A 18 -18.02 6.37 -7.42
CA ASP A 18 -16.90 5.43 -7.32
C ASP A 18 -15.57 6.07 -6.92
N PHE A 19 -15.28 7.29 -7.38
CA PHE A 19 -14.06 8.00 -6.97
C PHE A 19 -14.06 8.23 -5.46
N TRP A 20 -15.18 8.70 -4.91
CA TRP A 20 -15.29 8.93 -3.48
C TRP A 20 -15.28 7.61 -2.69
N LEU A 21 -15.91 6.54 -3.19
CA LEU A 21 -15.83 5.21 -2.57
C LEU A 21 -14.39 4.69 -2.51
N CYS A 22 -13.63 4.79 -3.61
CA CYS A 22 -12.21 4.45 -3.67
C CYS A 22 -11.36 5.33 -2.73
N THR A 23 -11.64 6.63 -2.67
CA THR A 23 -10.97 7.55 -1.75
C THR A 23 -11.24 7.18 -0.29
N THR A 24 -12.49 6.84 0.06
CA THR A 24 -12.85 6.36 1.39
C THR A 24 -12.17 5.03 1.72
N LEU A 25 -12.05 4.10 0.76
CA LEU A 25 -11.31 2.85 0.95
C LEU A 25 -9.84 3.11 1.32
N MET A 26 -9.17 3.99 0.57
CA MET A 26 -7.78 4.38 0.83
C MET A 26 -7.62 5.06 2.19
N PHE A 27 -8.52 5.98 2.52
CA PHE A 27 -8.53 6.63 3.82
C PHE A 27 -8.69 5.63 4.97
N LEU A 28 -9.63 4.68 4.87
CA LEU A 28 -9.91 3.72 5.94
C LEU A 28 -8.77 2.73 6.17
N VAL A 29 -8.13 2.24 5.10
CA VAL A 29 -6.96 1.35 5.24
C VAL A 29 -5.78 2.10 5.84
N GLU A 30 -5.52 3.32 5.37
CA GLU A 30 -4.42 4.13 5.89
C GLU A 30 -4.65 4.51 7.35
N PHE A 31 -5.86 4.96 7.68
CA PHE A 31 -6.25 5.28 9.05
C PHE A 31 -6.07 4.10 10.00
N GLY A 32 -6.53 2.91 9.60
CA GLY A 32 -6.36 1.70 10.40
C GLY A 32 -4.90 1.34 10.62
N CYS A 33 -4.04 1.50 9.61
CA CYS A 33 -2.60 1.24 9.74
C CYS A 33 -1.90 2.30 10.60
N ALA A 34 -2.21 3.58 10.36
CA ALA A 34 -1.62 4.71 11.07
C ALA A 34 -1.95 4.69 12.57
N VAL A 35 -3.18 4.32 12.96
CA VAL A 35 -3.58 4.10 14.37
C VAL A 35 -2.72 3.02 15.04
N LEU A 36 -2.29 2.00 14.29
CA LEU A 36 -1.49 0.89 14.82
C LEU A 36 0.02 1.15 14.81
N GLY A 37 0.49 2.29 14.30
CA GLY A 37 1.92 2.59 14.17
C GLY A 37 2.69 2.52 15.49
N ALA A 38 2.14 3.07 16.57
CA ALA A 38 2.75 3.00 17.90
C ALA A 38 2.26 1.82 18.78
N PRO A 39 0.97 1.45 18.77
CA PRO A 39 0.48 0.33 19.57
C PRO A 39 1.00 -1.03 19.12
N SER A 40 1.29 -1.24 17.82
CA SER A 40 1.72 -2.56 17.34
C SER A 40 3.13 -2.96 17.80
N PRO A 41 4.18 -2.11 17.74
CA PRO A 41 5.47 -2.46 18.32
C PRO A 41 5.40 -2.63 19.85
N LYS A 42 4.55 -1.85 20.53
CA LYS A 42 4.32 -1.97 21.97
C LYS A 42 3.71 -3.32 22.33
N LEU A 43 2.74 -3.79 21.56
CA LEU A 43 2.13 -5.11 21.77
C LEU A 43 3.16 -6.23 21.57
N LEU A 44 3.97 -6.14 20.51
CA LEU A 44 5.03 -7.11 20.23
C LEU A 44 6.10 -7.13 21.33
N GLU A 45 6.47 -5.96 21.87
CA GLU A 45 7.37 -5.85 23.02
C GLU A 45 6.86 -6.65 24.23
N ILE A 46 5.56 -6.54 24.55
CA ILE A 46 4.95 -7.28 25.67
C ILE A 46 5.00 -8.79 25.44
N VAL A 47 4.76 -9.25 24.21
CA VAL A 47 4.82 -10.68 23.87
C VAL A 47 6.25 -11.22 24.00
N VAL A 48 7.23 -10.53 23.40
CA VAL A 48 8.64 -10.94 23.42
C VAL A 48 9.20 -10.92 24.84
N CYS A 49 8.92 -9.84 25.59
CA CYS A 49 9.36 -9.69 26.97
C CYS A 49 8.86 -10.84 27.85
N ARG A 50 7.57 -11.14 27.78
CA ARG A 50 6.95 -12.25 28.52
C ARG A 50 7.54 -13.60 28.15
N ASP A 51 7.80 -13.87 26.87
CA ASP A 51 8.41 -15.12 26.42
C ASP A 51 9.86 -15.25 26.93
N TYR A 52 10.63 -14.16 26.91
CA TYR A 52 12.00 -14.11 27.45
C TYR A 52 12.05 -14.44 28.95
N TYR A 53 11.23 -13.77 29.76
CA TYR A 53 11.19 -13.99 31.22
C TYR A 53 10.66 -15.38 31.58
N ARG A 54 9.70 -15.90 30.80
CA ARG A 54 9.20 -17.28 30.95
C ARG A 54 10.28 -18.33 30.71
N GLN A 55 11.14 -18.13 29.72
CA GLN A 55 12.25 -19.05 29.42
C GLN A 55 13.36 -18.99 30.47
N ASN A 56 13.59 -17.81 31.06
CA ASN A 56 14.63 -17.61 32.08
C ASN A 56 14.18 -17.90 33.52
N GLY A 57 12.91 -18.30 33.73
CA GLY A 57 12.40 -18.76 35.03
C GLY A 57 12.13 -17.67 36.06
N THR A 58 12.19 -16.39 35.67
CA THR A 58 11.92 -15.23 36.52
C THR A 58 10.49 -14.76 36.30
N THR A 59 9.59 -15.04 37.25
CA THR A 59 8.12 -14.82 37.08
C THR A 59 7.52 -13.68 37.91
N SER A 60 8.27 -12.94 38.73
CA SER A 60 7.76 -11.69 39.33
C SER A 60 8.80 -10.92 40.14
N ALA A 61 9.05 -9.68 39.72
CA ALA A 61 8.96 -8.46 40.56
C ALA A 61 9.35 -7.21 39.74
N GLU A 62 10.25 -7.35 38.77
CA GLU A 62 10.67 -6.27 37.86
C GLU A 62 10.96 -6.85 36.47
N GLU A 63 9.92 -7.12 35.68
CA GLU A 63 10.08 -7.42 34.25
C GLU A 63 10.44 -6.13 33.51
N ASP A 64 11.74 -5.83 33.39
CA ASP A 64 12.23 -4.72 32.60
C ASP A 64 12.27 -5.11 31.11
N CYS A 65 11.20 -4.82 30.38
CA CYS A 65 11.15 -5.06 28.94
C CYS A 65 12.10 -4.17 28.13
N LYS A 66 12.82 -3.22 28.76
CA LYS A 66 13.78 -2.33 28.11
C LYS A 66 15.23 -2.83 28.14
N ILE A 67 15.49 -4.04 28.63
CA ILE A 67 16.81 -4.67 28.51
C ILE A 67 17.21 -4.88 27.04
N GLN A 68 18.52 -4.89 26.77
CA GLN A 68 19.07 -4.93 25.41
C GLN A 68 18.66 -6.21 24.66
N GLU A 69 18.57 -7.33 25.37
CA GLU A 69 18.24 -8.66 24.86
C GLU A 69 16.81 -8.71 24.32
N VAL A 70 15.84 -8.19 25.09
CA VAL A 70 14.43 -8.12 24.69
C VAL A 70 14.26 -7.17 23.50
N GLN A 71 14.93 -6.02 23.50
CA GLN A 71 14.82 -5.04 22.42
C GLN A 71 15.50 -5.53 21.13
N ALA A 72 16.61 -6.27 21.23
CA ALA A 72 17.25 -6.91 20.08
C ALA A 72 16.32 -7.98 19.46
N GLN A 73 15.68 -8.80 20.29
CA GLN A 73 14.69 -9.78 19.83
C GLN A 73 13.45 -9.10 19.22
N LEU A 74 12.95 -8.02 19.84
CA LEU A 74 11.85 -7.22 19.30
C LEU A 74 12.19 -6.64 17.92
N GLY A 75 13.39 -6.06 17.77
CA GLY A 75 13.86 -5.54 16.48
C GLY A 75 13.92 -6.62 15.41
N PHE A 76 14.37 -7.83 15.77
CA PHE A 76 14.35 -8.98 14.86
C PHE A 76 12.92 -9.37 14.46
N VAL A 77 12.00 -9.50 15.43
CA VAL A 77 10.59 -9.84 15.18
C VAL A 77 9.94 -8.80 14.26
N LEU A 78 10.09 -7.50 14.54
CA LEU A 78 9.56 -6.42 13.71
C LEU A 78 10.08 -6.50 12.26
N THR A 79 11.39 -6.73 12.11
CA THR A 79 12.04 -6.82 10.79
C THR A 79 11.51 -8.02 10.00
N VAL A 80 11.41 -9.19 10.63
CA VAL A 80 10.90 -10.40 9.98
C VAL A 80 9.43 -10.23 9.62
N LEU A 81 8.58 -9.74 10.53
CA LEU A 81 7.17 -9.50 10.24
C LEU A 81 6.98 -8.52 9.10
N SER A 82 7.66 -7.38 9.10
CA SER A 82 7.57 -6.39 8.02
C SER A 82 8.03 -6.97 6.69
N THR A 83 9.22 -7.58 6.64
CA THR A 83 9.80 -8.14 5.41
C THR A 83 8.93 -9.25 4.82
N CYS A 84 8.50 -10.20 5.65
CA CYS A 84 7.63 -11.29 5.20
C CYS A 84 6.28 -10.77 4.73
N SER A 85 5.74 -9.73 5.39
CA SER A 85 4.44 -9.16 5.04
C SER A 85 4.46 -8.44 3.69
N VAL A 86 5.46 -7.59 3.48
CA VAL A 86 5.66 -6.89 2.20
C VAL A 86 5.93 -7.90 1.08
N LEU A 87 6.75 -8.92 1.33
CA LEU A 87 7.01 -9.97 0.35
C LEU A 87 5.73 -10.73 -0.03
N ALA A 88 4.96 -11.18 0.96
CA ALA A 88 3.69 -11.88 0.73
C ALA A 88 2.70 -11.00 -0.04
N ALA A 89 2.55 -9.74 0.36
CA ALA A 89 1.70 -8.78 -0.33
C ALA A 89 2.12 -8.57 -1.79
N THR A 90 3.43 -8.41 -2.04
CA THR A 90 3.98 -8.21 -3.38
C THR A 90 3.75 -9.42 -4.28
N LEU A 91 4.01 -10.64 -3.78
CA LEU A 91 3.72 -11.87 -4.51
C LEU A 91 2.23 -12.00 -4.84
N MET A 92 1.36 -11.51 -3.96
CA MET A 92 -0.08 -11.57 -4.12
C MET A 92 -0.66 -10.49 -5.05
N GLN A 93 0.12 -9.47 -5.46
CA GLN A 93 -0.35 -8.43 -6.39
C GLN A 93 -0.81 -9.01 -7.74
N ILE A 94 -0.02 -9.92 -8.34
CA ILE A 94 -0.33 -10.53 -9.64
C ILE A 94 -1.60 -11.40 -9.56
N PRO A 95 -1.71 -12.38 -8.64
CA PRO A 95 -2.94 -13.17 -8.48
C PRO A 95 -4.17 -12.30 -8.22
N MET A 96 -4.04 -11.24 -7.43
CA MET A 96 -5.15 -10.35 -7.10
C MET A 96 -5.59 -9.50 -8.27
N GLY A 97 -4.66 -9.03 -9.11
CA GLY A 97 -4.99 -8.41 -10.39
C GLY A 97 -5.80 -9.34 -11.29
N LEU A 98 -5.35 -10.60 -11.43
CA LEU A 98 -6.07 -11.61 -12.21
C LEU A 98 -7.46 -11.93 -11.64
N ILE A 99 -7.61 -11.98 -10.31
CA ILE A 99 -8.91 -12.18 -9.65
C ILE A 99 -9.81 -10.97 -9.89
N ALA A 100 -9.29 -9.75 -9.83
CA ALA A 100 -10.05 -8.53 -10.09
C ALA A 100 -10.57 -8.52 -11.53
N ASP A 101 -9.73 -8.93 -12.49
CA ASP A 101 -10.12 -9.00 -13.90
C ASP A 101 -11.11 -10.15 -14.16
N LYS A 102 -10.93 -11.31 -13.51
CA LYS A 102 -11.72 -12.53 -13.79
C LYS A 102 -13.03 -12.66 -13.01
N LYS A 103 -13.02 -12.33 -11.72
CA LYS A 103 -14.14 -12.52 -10.79
C LYS A 103 -14.80 -11.21 -10.38
N GLY A 104 -14.32 -10.09 -10.92
CA GLY A 104 -14.77 -8.76 -10.52
C GLY A 104 -13.90 -8.19 -9.41
N ARG A 105 -13.88 -6.87 -9.36
CA ARG A 105 -12.99 -6.11 -8.49
C ARG A 105 -13.46 -6.13 -7.04
N ARG A 106 -14.77 -6.21 -6.82
CA ARG A 106 -15.34 -6.37 -5.49
C ARG A 106 -14.84 -7.64 -4.79
N VAL A 107 -14.72 -8.75 -5.51
CA VAL A 107 -14.19 -10.02 -4.95
C VAL A 107 -12.73 -9.83 -4.51
N ALA A 108 -11.92 -9.19 -5.34
CA ALA A 108 -10.53 -8.88 -5.00
C ALA A 108 -10.43 -7.97 -3.75
N LEU A 109 -11.23 -6.92 -3.68
CA LEU A 109 -11.26 -6.02 -2.51
C LEU A 109 -11.74 -6.73 -1.23
N VAL A 110 -12.76 -7.59 -1.31
CA VAL A 110 -13.24 -8.39 -0.16
C VAL A 110 -12.15 -9.32 0.37
N LEU A 111 -11.43 -10.03 -0.52
CA LEU A 111 -10.31 -10.89 -0.13
C LEU A 111 -9.18 -10.09 0.51
N ASN A 112 -8.88 -8.91 -0.04
CA ASN A 112 -7.89 -7.99 0.51
C ASN A 112 -8.27 -7.55 1.93
N ILE A 113 -9.47 -7.01 2.13
CA ILE A 113 -9.98 -6.58 3.45
C ILE A 113 -9.95 -7.75 4.44
N THR A 114 -10.37 -8.94 4.01
CA THR A 114 -10.37 -10.14 4.85
C THR A 114 -8.95 -10.49 5.31
N SER A 115 -7.97 -10.47 4.39
CA SER A 115 -6.57 -10.73 4.73
C SER A 115 -5.99 -9.67 5.68
N THR A 116 -6.39 -8.40 5.55
CA THR A 116 -6.00 -7.30 6.45
C THR A 116 -6.52 -7.53 7.86
N ILE A 117 -7.81 -7.86 8.01
CA ILE A 117 -8.43 -8.13 9.32
C ILE A 117 -7.79 -9.35 9.98
N LEU A 118 -7.53 -10.43 9.22
CA LEU A 118 -6.89 -11.62 9.75
C LEU A 118 -5.45 -11.34 10.22
N TYR A 119 -4.67 -10.61 9.44
CA TYR A 119 -3.31 -10.22 9.82
C TYR A 119 -3.29 -9.40 11.11
N TRP A 120 -4.03 -8.28 11.15
CA TRP A 120 -4.03 -7.38 12.28
C TRP A 120 -4.80 -7.91 13.50
N GLY A 121 -5.74 -8.83 13.30
CA GLY A 121 -6.44 -9.54 14.37
C GLY A 121 -5.61 -10.67 15.00
N TRP A 122 -4.69 -11.26 14.24
CA TRP A 122 -3.84 -12.35 14.75
C TRP A 122 -2.84 -11.87 15.81
N LEU A 123 -2.19 -10.72 15.62
CA LEU A 123 -1.22 -10.16 16.56
C LEU A 123 -1.79 -9.97 17.99
N PRO A 124 -2.91 -9.24 18.19
CA PRO A 124 -3.55 -9.10 19.50
C PRO A 124 -4.04 -10.44 20.03
N LEU A 125 -4.55 -11.34 19.18
CA LEU A 125 -4.97 -12.68 19.59
C LEU A 125 -3.81 -13.45 20.23
N VAL A 126 -2.62 -13.43 19.63
CA VAL A 126 -1.41 -14.04 20.22
C VAL A 126 -1.08 -13.44 21.58
N ALA A 127 -1.24 -12.13 21.74
CA ALA A 127 -0.96 -11.46 23.00
C ALA A 127 -1.96 -11.80 24.12
N ILE A 128 -3.24 -12.04 23.79
CA ILE A 128 -4.30 -12.46 24.73
C ILE A 128 -4.01 -13.86 25.25
N PHE A 129 -3.69 -14.79 24.35
CA PHE A 129 -3.32 -16.16 24.70
C PHE A 129 -1.89 -16.17 25.26
N GLY A 130 -1.71 -15.66 26.48
CA GLY A 130 -0.41 -15.43 27.11
C GLY A 130 0.47 -16.67 27.34
N HIS A 131 -0.01 -17.85 26.93
CA HIS A 131 0.79 -19.07 26.87
C HIS A 131 1.50 -19.26 25.51
N LEU A 132 1.14 -18.51 24.48
CA LEU A 132 1.73 -18.64 23.14
C LEU A 132 3.15 -18.04 23.11
N PRO A 133 4.12 -18.77 22.56
CA PRO A 133 5.48 -18.28 22.39
C PRO A 133 5.60 -17.28 21.24
N THR A 134 6.73 -16.57 21.18
CA THR A 134 6.99 -15.53 20.16
C THR A 134 6.85 -16.05 18.72
N TRP A 135 7.12 -17.34 18.47
CA TRP A 135 7.03 -17.91 17.12
C TRP A 135 5.62 -17.83 16.51
N ALA A 136 4.57 -17.79 17.34
CA ALA A 136 3.19 -17.69 16.87
C ALA A 136 2.93 -16.38 16.11
N LEU A 137 3.71 -15.32 16.38
CA LEU A 137 3.60 -14.04 15.66
C LEU A 137 3.92 -14.20 14.18
N TYR A 138 4.85 -15.09 13.81
CA TYR A 138 5.27 -15.31 12.42
C TYR A 138 4.20 -16.01 11.56
N ILE A 139 3.07 -16.43 12.15
CA ILE A 139 1.90 -16.89 11.38
C ILE A 139 1.16 -15.71 10.73
N ALA A 140 1.24 -14.49 11.29
CA ALA A 140 0.47 -13.35 10.80
C ALA A 140 0.63 -13.12 9.28
N PRO A 141 1.85 -13.08 8.72
CA PRO A 141 2.05 -12.84 7.29
C PRO A 141 1.44 -13.91 6.38
N ILE A 142 1.17 -15.13 6.90
CA ILE A 142 0.53 -16.20 6.12
C ILE A 142 -0.88 -15.78 5.67
N PHE A 143 -1.61 -15.03 6.50
CA PHE A 143 -2.94 -14.53 6.15
C PHE A 143 -2.92 -13.56 4.97
N LEU A 144 -1.79 -12.93 4.67
CA LEU A 144 -1.64 -12.02 3.55
C LEU A 144 -1.67 -12.75 2.20
N PHE A 145 -1.37 -14.05 2.15
CA PHE A 145 -1.55 -14.83 0.91
C PHE A 145 -3.02 -15.00 0.49
N ILE A 146 -3.99 -14.60 1.33
CA ILE A 146 -5.41 -14.62 0.97
C ILE A 146 -5.77 -13.45 0.05
N GLY A 147 -5.16 -12.27 0.24
CA GLY A 147 -5.59 -11.04 -0.46
C GLY A 147 -4.58 -9.90 -0.50
N GLY A 148 -3.35 -10.11 -0.05
CA GLY A 148 -2.25 -9.17 -0.01
C GLY A 148 -2.26 -8.17 1.16
N GLY A 149 -3.35 -8.13 1.94
CA GLY A 149 -3.52 -7.25 3.10
C GLY A 149 -3.33 -5.76 2.79
N PRO A 150 -3.01 -4.93 3.80
CA PRO A 150 -3.03 -3.48 3.67
C PRO A 150 -2.02 -2.96 2.63
N TRP A 151 -0.87 -3.62 2.47
CA TRP A 151 0.15 -3.26 1.49
C TRP A 151 -0.29 -3.44 0.03
N ALA A 152 -1.25 -4.33 -0.24
CA ALA A 152 -1.80 -4.51 -1.59
C ALA A 152 -3.06 -3.65 -1.85
N SER A 153 -3.66 -3.06 -0.81
CA SER A 153 -4.90 -2.28 -0.93
C SER A 153 -4.73 -1.09 -1.88
N GLY A 154 -3.62 -0.36 -1.78
CA GLY A 154 -3.34 0.80 -2.64
C GLY A 154 -3.33 0.43 -4.13
N ALA A 155 -2.61 -0.62 -4.51
CA ALA A 155 -2.56 -1.11 -5.88
C ALA A 155 -3.95 -1.50 -6.40
N LEU A 156 -4.75 -2.18 -5.58
CA LEU A 156 -6.11 -2.59 -5.95
C LEU A 156 -7.05 -1.38 -6.15
N VAL A 157 -6.97 -0.38 -5.27
CA VAL A 157 -7.81 0.82 -5.40
C VAL A 157 -7.34 1.69 -6.56
N PHE A 158 -6.04 1.84 -6.81
CA PHE A 158 -5.55 2.58 -7.97
C PHE A 158 -5.92 1.91 -9.29
N ALA A 159 -5.77 0.58 -9.39
CA ALA A 159 -6.32 -0.16 -10.51
C ALA A 159 -7.84 0.01 -10.62
N ALA A 160 -8.53 0.20 -9.48
CA ALA A 160 -9.96 0.43 -9.47
C ALA A 160 -10.35 1.72 -10.19
N ILE A 161 -9.69 2.81 -9.81
CA ILE A 161 -10.02 4.14 -10.28
C ILE A 161 -9.46 4.44 -11.67
N ASN A 162 -8.32 3.85 -12.05
CA ASN A 162 -7.63 4.11 -13.33
C ASN A 162 -8.50 3.79 -14.56
N ARG A 163 -9.44 2.85 -14.43
CA ARG A 163 -10.42 2.51 -15.47
C ARG A 163 -11.53 3.55 -15.65
N ARG A 164 -11.85 4.29 -14.59
CA ARG A 164 -12.96 5.27 -14.58
C ARG A 164 -12.50 6.70 -14.87
N VAL A 165 -11.20 6.95 -14.80
CA VAL A 165 -10.61 8.28 -14.94
C VAL A 165 -9.84 8.37 -16.27
N THR A 166 -10.13 9.41 -17.06
CA THR A 166 -9.45 9.65 -18.33
C THR A 166 -7.99 10.07 -18.11
N ALA A 167 -7.14 9.92 -19.13
CA ALA A 167 -5.69 10.15 -18.99
C ALA A 167 -5.34 11.54 -18.44
N SER A 168 -6.08 12.59 -18.82
CA SER A 168 -5.87 13.96 -18.34
C SER A 168 -6.24 14.18 -16.86
N GLN A 169 -7.04 13.26 -16.28
CA GLN A 169 -7.64 13.40 -14.95
C GLN A 169 -6.98 12.49 -13.91
N ARG A 170 -6.13 11.53 -14.32
CA ARG A 170 -5.50 10.54 -13.43
C ARG A 170 -4.59 11.18 -12.39
N THR A 171 -3.71 12.08 -12.82
CA THR A 171 -2.79 12.77 -11.90
C THR A 171 -3.52 13.53 -10.80
N PRO A 172 -4.47 14.44 -11.08
CA PRO A 172 -5.19 15.14 -10.02
C PRO A 172 -6.03 14.19 -9.15
N ALA A 173 -6.63 13.14 -9.73
CA ALA A 173 -7.39 12.15 -8.97
C ALA A 173 -6.51 11.41 -7.94
N PHE A 174 -5.35 10.91 -8.37
CA PHE A 174 -4.42 10.22 -7.46
C PHE A 174 -3.82 11.18 -6.42
N SER A 175 -3.53 12.42 -6.79
CA SER A 175 -3.08 13.45 -5.85
C SER A 175 -4.13 13.74 -4.76
N ILE A 176 -5.42 13.82 -5.11
CA ILE A 176 -6.49 14.02 -4.12
C ILE A 176 -6.62 12.81 -3.20
N MET A 177 -6.57 11.59 -3.75
CA MET A 177 -6.64 10.36 -2.96
C MET A 177 -5.51 10.30 -1.94
N GLU A 178 -4.27 10.56 -2.36
CA GLU A 178 -3.11 10.59 -1.46
C GLU A 178 -3.18 11.74 -0.45
N ALA A 179 -3.66 12.91 -0.84
CA ALA A 179 -3.86 14.02 0.09
C ALA A 179 -4.87 13.68 1.20
N VAL A 180 -5.95 12.95 0.87
CA VAL A 180 -6.93 12.48 1.86
C VAL A 180 -6.32 11.39 2.75
N SER A 181 -5.56 10.44 2.19
CA SER A 181 -4.82 9.45 2.98
C SER A 181 -3.81 10.12 3.93
N GLY A 182 -3.16 11.21 3.53
CA GLY A 182 -2.26 11.97 4.40
C GLY A 182 -2.94 12.57 5.64
N ILE A 183 -4.26 12.83 5.60
CA ILE A 183 -5.02 13.23 6.80
C ILE A 183 -5.07 12.07 7.81
N ALA A 184 -5.19 10.84 7.31
CA ALA A 184 -5.18 9.65 8.15
C ALA A 184 -3.82 9.45 8.84
N ASP A 185 -2.71 9.71 8.13
CA ASP A 185 -1.36 9.68 8.71
C ASP A 185 -1.14 10.76 9.78
N LEU A 186 -1.84 11.89 9.70
CA LEU A 186 -1.77 12.95 10.71
C LEU A 186 -2.58 12.61 11.97
N VAL A 187 -3.79 12.08 11.80
CA VAL A 187 -4.74 11.84 12.89
C VAL A 187 -4.53 10.47 13.54
N GLY A 188 -4.14 9.47 12.75
CA GLY A 188 -4.01 8.08 13.17
C GLY A 188 -3.07 7.90 14.37
N PRO A 189 -1.81 8.39 14.33
CA PRO A 189 -0.87 8.24 15.43
C PRO A 189 -1.37 8.88 16.73
N ALA A 190 -1.98 10.07 16.66
CA ALA A 190 -2.55 10.76 17.82
C ALA A 190 -3.70 9.95 18.46
N LEU A 191 -4.59 9.37 17.66
CA LEU A 191 -5.63 8.50 18.20
C LEU A 191 -5.07 7.18 18.72
N GLY A 192 -4.09 6.60 18.04
CA GLY A 192 -3.40 5.39 18.47
C GLY A 192 -2.71 5.55 19.82
N THR A 193 -2.13 6.71 20.08
CA THR A 193 -1.41 7.01 21.33
C THR A 193 -2.35 7.29 22.48
N LEU A 194 -3.33 8.17 22.28
CA LEU A 194 -4.36 8.47 23.28
C LEU A 194 -5.11 7.19 23.71
N THR A 195 -5.48 6.34 22.75
CA THR A 195 -6.22 5.11 23.07
C THR A 195 -5.37 4.04 23.75
N MET A 196 -4.05 3.97 23.48
CA MET A 196 -3.19 2.99 24.16
C MET A 196 -2.81 3.38 25.60
N GLU A 197 -2.97 4.65 26.01
CA GLU A 197 -2.79 5.08 27.40
C GLU A 197 -3.80 4.41 28.33
N ASP A 198 -5.06 4.34 27.89
CA ASP A 198 -6.12 3.69 28.65
C ASP A 198 -5.98 2.17 28.60
N HIS A 199 -5.99 1.61 27.39
CA HIS A 199 -5.90 0.16 27.17
C HIS A 199 -5.31 -0.16 25.81
N ILE A 200 -4.29 -1.02 25.78
CA ILE A 200 -3.60 -1.44 24.55
C ILE A 200 -4.52 -2.09 23.51
N TRP A 201 -5.70 -2.60 23.90
CA TRP A 201 -6.67 -3.24 23.00
C TRP A 201 -7.53 -2.24 22.21
N LEU A 202 -7.74 -1.03 22.74
CA LEU A 202 -8.59 -0.01 22.11
C LEU A 202 -8.10 0.40 20.71
N PRO A 203 -6.80 0.69 20.47
CA PRO A 203 -6.34 1.01 19.12
C PRO A 203 -6.53 -0.15 18.14
N PHE A 204 -6.40 -1.40 18.57
CA PHE A 204 -6.67 -2.58 17.73
C PHE A 204 -8.15 -2.72 17.39
N LEU A 205 -9.05 -2.43 18.33
CA LEU A 205 -10.48 -2.38 18.05
C LEU A 205 -10.84 -1.25 17.07
N LEU A 206 -10.24 -0.06 17.25
CA LEU A 206 -10.45 1.08 16.36
C LEU A 206 -9.98 0.80 14.93
N ALA A 207 -8.78 0.24 14.78
CA ALA A 207 -8.24 -0.16 13.48
C ALA A 207 -9.07 -1.27 12.84
N THR A 208 -9.48 -2.29 13.61
CA THR A 208 -10.36 -3.36 13.13
C THR A 208 -11.70 -2.80 12.65
N LEU A 209 -12.28 -1.86 13.40
CA LEU A 209 -13.50 -1.16 12.98
C LEU A 209 -13.28 -0.45 11.65
N SER A 210 -12.17 0.29 11.48
CA SER A 210 -11.82 0.95 10.22
C SER A 210 -11.75 -0.05 9.05
N PHE A 211 -11.06 -1.18 9.24
CA PHE A 211 -10.96 -2.22 8.21
C PHE A 211 -12.31 -2.86 7.89
N THR A 212 -13.16 -3.10 8.89
CA THR A 212 -14.52 -3.63 8.64
C THR A 212 -15.41 -2.62 7.91
N LEU A 213 -15.26 -1.32 8.17
CA LEU A 213 -15.99 -0.28 7.46
C LEU A 213 -15.65 -0.24 5.97
N MET A 214 -14.47 -0.73 5.55
CA MET A 214 -14.08 -0.85 4.14
C MET A 214 -15.01 -1.77 3.34
N PHE A 215 -15.71 -2.70 3.98
CA PHE A 215 -16.69 -3.51 3.27
C PHE A 215 -17.79 -2.62 2.68
N VAL A 216 -18.28 -1.60 3.38
CA VAL A 216 -19.39 -0.75 2.91
C VAL A 216 -19.11 -0.13 1.53
N PRO A 217 -18.04 0.66 1.31
CA PRO A 217 -17.73 1.19 0.00
C PRO A 217 -17.41 0.10 -1.02
N THR A 218 -16.84 -1.04 -0.59
CA THR A 218 -16.60 -2.19 -1.48
C THR A 218 -17.90 -2.83 -2.00
N TRP A 219 -18.94 -2.91 -1.18
CA TRP A 219 -20.26 -3.43 -1.57
C TRP A 219 -21.01 -2.44 -2.48
N LEU A 220 -20.81 -1.14 -2.28
CA LEU A 220 -21.41 -0.06 -3.09
C LEU A 220 -20.71 0.17 -4.43
N LEU A 221 -19.45 -0.28 -4.57
CA LEU A 221 -18.76 -0.27 -5.86
C LEU A 221 -19.50 -1.19 -6.83
N GLU A 222 -19.95 -0.62 -7.93
CA GLU A 222 -20.60 -1.36 -9.00
C GLU A 222 -19.53 -2.15 -9.77
N ASP A 223 -19.68 -3.48 -9.80
CA ASP A 223 -18.90 -4.36 -10.65
C ASP A 223 -19.41 -4.18 -12.08
N GLU A 224 -18.70 -3.41 -12.89
CA GLU A 224 -18.88 -3.45 -14.34
C GLU A 224 -18.51 -4.87 -14.80
N THR A 225 -19.52 -5.71 -14.98
CA THR A 225 -19.37 -7.06 -15.53
C THR A 225 -18.62 -6.98 -16.85
N MET A 226 -17.62 -7.84 -17.01
CA MET A 226 -16.79 -8.02 -18.20
C MET A 226 -17.53 -7.75 -19.52
N HIS A 227 -17.20 -6.65 -20.19
CA HIS A 227 -16.96 -6.74 -21.62
C HIS A 227 -15.45 -6.94 -21.79
N PRO A 228 -15.01 -8.05 -22.43
CA PRO A 228 -13.62 -8.17 -22.84
C PRO A 228 -13.40 -7.14 -23.94
N SER A 229 -12.86 -5.97 -23.58
CA SER A 229 -12.22 -5.10 -24.56
C SER A 229 -10.96 -5.83 -25.02
N MET A 230 -11.10 -6.71 -26.01
CA MET A 230 -10.02 -6.87 -26.99
C MET A 230 -9.90 -5.52 -27.69
N ASP A 231 -9.09 -4.63 -27.13
CA ASP A 231 -8.42 -3.60 -27.91
C ASP A 231 -6.97 -3.55 -27.47
N GLY A 232 -6.22 -4.53 -27.97
CA GLY A 232 -4.78 -4.46 -28.07
C GLY A 232 -4.41 -3.67 -29.32
N ASN A 233 -4.77 -2.38 -29.37
CA ASN A 233 -4.43 -1.47 -30.46
C ASN A 233 -4.38 -0.01 -29.98
N ASP A 234 -3.59 0.27 -28.93
CA ASP A 234 -3.19 1.64 -28.57
C ASP A 234 -1.65 1.76 -28.48
N ILE A 235 -0.96 1.19 -29.49
CA ILE A 235 0.38 1.63 -29.85
C ILE A 235 0.35 1.88 -31.35
N HIS A 236 0.64 3.13 -31.73
CA HIS A 236 0.60 3.73 -33.07
C HIS A 236 -0.72 4.40 -33.47
N SER A 237 -0.87 5.66 -33.05
CA SER A 237 -1.36 6.68 -33.98
C SER A 237 -0.94 8.07 -33.51
N GLU A 238 0.21 8.55 -33.97
CA GLU A 238 0.36 9.97 -34.31
C GLU A 238 1.43 10.09 -35.40
N LEU A 239 0.98 10.24 -36.64
CA LEU A 239 1.59 11.00 -37.74
C LEU A 239 0.92 10.57 -39.05
N GLU A 240 -0.25 11.16 -39.32
CA GLU A 240 -0.68 11.40 -40.70
C GLU A 240 0.20 12.52 -41.29
N PRO A 241 0.54 12.49 -42.60
CA PRO A 241 -0.42 12.97 -43.59
C PRO A 241 -0.39 12.34 -45.00
N SER A 242 -1.59 12.34 -45.62
CA SER A 242 -1.90 12.55 -47.06
C SER A 242 -1.64 11.45 -48.11
N GLN A 243 -2.75 10.99 -48.73
CA GLN A 243 -2.89 10.28 -50.02
C GLN A 243 -2.24 11.05 -51.21
N PRO A 244 -1.79 10.43 -52.35
CA PRO A 244 -2.67 9.70 -53.30
C PRO A 244 -2.09 8.50 -54.13
N THR A 245 -3.01 7.58 -54.50
CA THR A 245 -3.22 6.89 -55.80
C THR A 245 -2.16 6.00 -56.49
N ASP A 246 -2.59 4.75 -56.76
CA ASP A 246 -2.35 3.79 -57.88
C ASP A 246 -0.96 3.25 -58.33
N SER A 247 -0.96 1.91 -58.46
CA SER A 247 -0.36 1.04 -59.51
C SER A 247 1.06 0.42 -59.38
N GLU A 248 1.04 -0.92 -59.50
CA GLU A 248 1.93 -1.85 -60.24
C GLU A 248 3.38 -2.21 -59.81
N GLU A 249 3.52 -3.53 -59.55
CA GLU A 249 4.59 -4.53 -59.74
C GLU A 249 6.12 -4.20 -59.87
N GLN A 250 6.88 -4.90 -58.99
CA GLN A 250 8.09 -5.74 -59.24
C GLN A 250 9.54 -5.14 -59.31
N PRO A 251 10.58 -5.97 -59.04
CA PRO A 251 11.76 -5.61 -58.23
C PRO A 251 13.09 -5.47 -59.01
N LEU A 252 14.04 -4.65 -58.56
CA LEU A 252 15.49 -4.90 -58.74
C LEU A 252 16.42 -3.96 -57.92
N LEU A 253 17.25 -4.60 -57.10
CA LEU A 253 18.63 -4.28 -56.66
C LEU A 253 19.23 -2.85 -56.73
N LEU A 254 19.69 -2.43 -55.53
CA LEU A 254 21.05 -1.95 -55.20
C LEU A 254 21.42 -0.49 -55.52
N SER A 255 21.29 0.38 -54.51
CA SER A 255 22.18 1.52 -54.33
C SER A 255 22.51 1.71 -52.85
N LEU A 256 23.80 1.59 -52.54
CA LEU A 256 24.43 1.89 -51.26
C LEU A 256 24.26 3.37 -50.93
N GLY A 257 23.74 3.65 -49.73
CA GLY A 257 23.64 5.00 -49.18
C GLY A 257 23.66 4.94 -47.66
N ASP A 258 24.84 4.71 -47.10
CA ASP A 258 25.10 4.87 -45.67
C ASP A 258 24.70 6.28 -45.22
N THR A 259 23.67 6.37 -44.39
CA THR A 259 23.45 7.53 -43.52
C THR A 259 23.24 7.03 -42.09
N ASN A 260 24.35 6.94 -41.37
CA ASN A 260 24.37 6.89 -39.91
C ASN A 260 23.76 8.19 -39.36
N TYR A 261 22.45 8.19 -39.10
CA TYR A 261 21.73 9.27 -38.42
C TYR A 261 20.66 8.70 -37.47
N GLY A 262 20.97 7.62 -36.74
CA GLY A 262 20.04 6.99 -35.78
C GLY A 262 20.53 6.90 -34.33
N GLY A 263 21.82 7.08 -34.05
CA GLY A 263 22.40 6.70 -32.76
C GLY A 263 22.19 7.66 -31.59
N ASP A 264 21.95 8.95 -31.84
CA ASP A 264 21.98 9.97 -30.78
C ASP A 264 20.61 10.18 -30.11
N SER A 265 19.52 10.05 -30.86
CA SER A 265 18.15 10.18 -30.33
C SER A 265 17.75 8.97 -29.47
N GLU A 266 18.18 7.77 -29.85
CA GLU A 266 17.92 6.54 -29.10
C GLU A 266 18.71 6.50 -27.78
N ARG A 267 19.98 6.96 -27.78
CA ARG A 267 20.80 7.04 -26.56
C ARG A 267 20.33 8.12 -25.57
N THR A 268 19.88 9.28 -26.04
CA THR A 268 19.31 10.31 -25.15
C THR A 268 17.95 9.90 -24.57
N PHE A 269 17.13 9.19 -25.35
CA PHE A 269 15.86 8.64 -24.87
C PHE A 269 16.05 7.53 -23.82
N ILE A 270 16.99 6.61 -24.03
CA ILE A 270 17.33 5.55 -23.06
C ILE A 270 17.90 6.14 -21.78
N HIS A 271 18.77 7.15 -21.85
CA HIS A 271 19.34 7.80 -20.67
C HIS A 271 18.28 8.59 -19.88
N SER A 272 17.32 9.22 -20.57
CA SER A 272 16.18 9.90 -19.95
C SER A 272 15.23 8.89 -19.28
N THR A 273 14.94 7.78 -19.94
CA THR A 273 14.06 6.71 -19.43
C THR A 273 14.68 6.00 -18.22
N ALA A 274 15.98 5.67 -18.27
CA ALA A 274 16.71 5.10 -17.15
C ALA A 274 16.83 6.07 -15.97
N ALA A 275 16.99 7.37 -16.24
CA ALA A 275 16.98 8.40 -15.19
C ALA A 275 15.60 8.51 -14.54
N ILE A 276 14.51 8.46 -15.30
CA ILE A 276 13.14 8.47 -14.77
C ILE A 276 12.89 7.24 -13.90
N TYR A 277 13.25 6.04 -14.36
CA TYR A 277 13.11 4.83 -13.54
C TYR A 277 13.98 4.86 -12.29
N SER A 278 15.21 5.36 -12.38
CA SER A 278 16.11 5.51 -11.23
C SER A 278 15.59 6.52 -10.21
N ILE A 279 15.11 7.69 -10.66
CA ILE A 279 14.50 8.70 -9.79
C ILE A 279 13.24 8.15 -9.15
N THR A 280 12.36 7.51 -9.91
CA THR A 280 11.10 6.94 -9.40
C THR A 280 11.37 5.84 -8.38
N PHE A 281 12.33 4.96 -8.66
CA PHE A 281 12.76 3.90 -7.75
C PHE A 281 13.36 4.49 -6.47
N SER A 282 14.23 5.50 -6.59
CA SER A 282 14.83 6.20 -5.46
C SER A 282 13.77 6.91 -4.60
N SER A 283 12.86 7.66 -5.21
CA SER A 283 11.77 8.34 -4.50
C SER A 283 10.83 7.35 -3.81
N PHE A 284 10.43 6.28 -4.49
CA PHE A 284 9.62 5.22 -3.90
C PHE A 284 10.34 4.55 -2.72
N PHE A 285 11.62 4.26 -2.88
CA PHE A 285 12.44 3.64 -1.84
C PHE A 285 12.59 4.57 -0.63
N LEU A 286 12.86 5.86 -0.84
CA LEU A 286 12.98 6.85 0.23
C LEU A 286 11.65 7.05 0.98
N VAL A 287 10.51 7.11 0.27
CA VAL A 287 9.19 7.22 0.90
C VAL A 287 8.85 5.96 1.68
N SER A 288 9.10 4.77 1.12
CA SER A 288 8.87 3.49 1.80
C SER A 288 9.75 3.36 3.05
N LEU A 289 11.03 3.70 2.92
CA LEU A 289 11.99 3.71 4.04
C LEU A 289 11.56 4.70 5.11
N ALA A 290 11.14 5.91 4.73
CA ALA A 290 10.66 6.91 5.69
C ALA A 290 9.40 6.41 6.43
N ARG A 291 8.45 5.80 5.72
CA ARG A 291 7.22 5.29 6.32
C ARG A 291 7.47 4.14 7.30
N ASP A 292 8.32 3.18 6.90
CA ASP A 292 8.68 2.06 7.76
C ASP A 292 9.60 2.45 8.92
N SER A 293 10.40 3.53 8.77
CA SER A 293 11.31 3.98 9.82
C SER A 293 10.58 4.35 11.11
N ASN A 294 9.32 4.81 11.05
CA ASN A 294 8.51 5.12 12.23
C ASN A 294 8.29 3.90 13.14
N ASN A 295 8.14 2.71 12.55
CA ASN A 295 7.96 1.45 13.29
C ASN A 295 9.21 1.04 14.09
N PHE A 296 10.39 1.55 13.72
CA PHE A 296 11.66 1.29 14.41
C PHE A 296 12.09 2.46 15.31
N LEU A 297 11.78 3.69 14.90
CA LEU A 297 12.10 4.91 15.62
C LEU A 297 11.38 4.95 16.97
N ILE A 298 10.08 4.61 17.01
CA ILE A 298 9.27 4.65 18.23
C ILE A 298 9.83 3.68 19.30
N PRO A 299 10.10 2.38 18.99
CA PRO A 299 10.78 1.48 19.91
C PRO A 299 12.15 1.99 20.35
N TRP A 300 12.96 2.50 19.40
CA TRP A 300 14.32 2.98 19.70
C TRP A 300 14.32 4.16 20.68
N ILE A 301 13.45 5.15 20.46
CA ILE A 301 13.28 6.30 21.37
C ILE A 301 12.85 5.82 22.76
N SER A 302 11.84 4.95 22.81
CA SER A 302 11.33 4.42 24.08
C SER A 302 12.38 3.60 24.84
N TRP A 303 13.23 2.84 24.14
CA TRP A 303 14.39 2.18 24.74
C TRP A 303 15.42 3.19 25.26
N ARG A 304 15.77 4.20 24.45
CA ARG A 304 16.82 5.19 24.77
C ARG A 304 16.50 6.03 26.01
N PHE A 305 15.23 6.36 26.23
CA PHE A 305 14.75 7.21 27.33
C PHE A 305 14.12 6.42 28.50
N LYS A 306 13.98 5.09 28.38
CA LYS A 306 13.30 4.23 29.38
C LYS A 306 11.89 4.70 29.77
N GLU A 307 11.22 5.44 28.88
CA GLU A 307 9.86 5.92 29.09
C GLU A 307 8.85 5.14 28.23
N SER A 308 7.59 5.12 28.68
CA SER A 308 6.49 4.48 27.96
C SER A 308 6.21 5.14 26.61
N MET A 309 6.05 4.34 25.55
CA MET A 309 5.77 4.82 24.18
C MET A 309 4.56 5.77 24.08
N ALA A 310 3.61 5.69 25.01
CA ALA A 310 2.41 6.53 25.00
C ALA A 310 2.69 8.01 25.34
N ARG A 311 3.59 8.27 26.31
CA ARG A 311 3.89 9.62 26.83
C ARG A 311 4.58 10.59 25.86
N TRP A 312 5.13 10.10 24.75
CA TRP A 312 5.93 10.93 23.82
C TRP A 312 5.16 11.49 22.64
N MET A 313 3.95 11.00 22.39
CA MET A 313 3.12 11.39 21.26
C MET A 313 1.81 12.08 21.67
N SER A 314 1.64 12.32 22.98
CA SER A 314 0.63 13.22 23.58
C SER A 314 1.19 14.63 23.72
#